data_AF-A0A426XLD8-F1
#
_entry.id   AF-A0A426XLD8-F1
#
_cell.length_a   1.000
_cell.length_b   1.000
_cell.length_c   1.000
_cell.angle_alpha   90.00
_cell.angle_beta   90.00
_cell.angle_gamma   90.00
#
_symmetry.space_group_name_H-M   'P 1'
#
loop_
_entity.id
_entity.type
_entity.pdbx_description
1 polymer ?
#
loop_
_entity_poly.entity_id
_entity_poly.type
_entity_poly.pdbx_seq_one_letter_code
_entity_poly.pdbx_strand_id
1 'polypeptide(L)'
;DGGKGLLATKTTAANKDKDKKRPVSRSARAGLQLRIQANGRVGATAAVYSAAIWEYLTAEVLELAGNASKDLQLAIRGDEELDTLIKGTIAGGGVIPHIHKSLINKSSKE
;
A
#
# COMPACT_ATOMS: atom_id res chain seq x y z
N ASP A 1 -20.05 45.97 -33.13
CA ASP A 1 -20.15 44.81 -32.22
C ASP A 1 -19.50 45.10 -30.89
N GLY A 2 -20.29 45.10 -29.81
CA GLY A 2 -19.78 45.35 -28.46
C GLY A 2 -20.83 45.84 -27.47
N GLY A 3 -21.51 44.89 -26.81
CA GLY A 3 -21.98 44.97 -25.41
C GLY A 3 -23.02 46.02 -25.01
N LYS A 4 -24.32 45.67 -25.11
CA LYS A 4 -25.38 46.23 -24.24
C LYS A 4 -25.77 45.20 -23.18
N GLY A 5 -25.89 45.66 -21.93
CA GLY A 5 -26.21 44.83 -20.77
C GLY A 5 -27.70 44.72 -20.43
N LEU A 6 -27.88 44.11 -19.26
CA LEU A 6 -29.00 44.14 -18.32
C LEU A 6 -30.15 43.10 -18.41
N LEU A 7 -30.24 42.38 -17.29
CA LEU A 7 -31.41 41.95 -16.51
C LEU A 7 -32.00 40.53 -16.68
N ALA A 8 -31.71 39.75 -15.63
CA ALA A 8 -32.63 38.90 -14.83
C ALA A 8 -33.43 37.80 -15.53
N THR A 9 -33.10 36.56 -15.19
CA THR A 9 -34.12 35.57 -14.79
C THR A 9 -33.52 34.62 -13.75
N LYS A 10 -33.91 34.82 -12.49
CA LYS A 10 -33.71 33.89 -11.38
C LYS A 10 -34.79 32.82 -11.50
N THR A 11 -34.54 31.75 -12.23
CA THR A 11 -35.38 30.55 -12.20
C THR A 11 -34.93 29.68 -11.04
N THR A 12 -35.69 29.74 -9.96
CA THR A 12 -35.74 28.74 -8.89
C THR A 12 -36.16 27.40 -9.49
N ALA A 13 -35.19 26.61 -9.96
CA ALA A 13 -35.43 25.23 -10.35
C ALA A 13 -35.29 24.34 -9.11
N ALA A 14 -36.43 23.75 -8.75
CA ALA A 14 -36.65 22.90 -7.59
C ALA A 14 -35.56 21.83 -7.38
N ASN A 15 -35.17 21.71 -6.11
CA ASN A 15 -34.36 20.64 -5.53
C ASN A 15 -35.08 19.29 -5.70
N LYS A 16 -34.85 18.59 -6.82
CA LYS A 16 -35.34 17.24 -7.11
C LYS A 16 -34.16 16.33 -7.49
N ASP A 17 -33.27 16.04 -6.54
CA ASP A 17 -32.35 14.90 -6.68
C ASP A 17 -31.75 14.48 -5.32
N LYS A 18 -32.59 14.41 -4.27
CA LYS A 18 -32.18 13.96 -2.93
C LYS A 18 -32.09 12.43 -2.76
N ASP A 19 -32.39 11.64 -3.80
CA ASP A 19 -32.38 10.15 -3.72
C ASP A 19 -31.47 9.44 -4.73
N LYS A 20 -30.71 10.15 -5.57
CA LYS A 20 -29.66 9.49 -6.35
C LYS A 20 -28.48 9.20 -5.43
N LYS A 21 -28.30 7.92 -5.08
CA LYS A 21 -27.07 7.41 -4.46
C LYS A 21 -25.88 7.98 -5.21
N ARG A 22 -25.08 8.81 -4.52
CA ARG A 22 -23.88 9.41 -5.13
C ARG A 22 -23.01 8.29 -5.71
N PRO A 23 -22.49 8.45 -6.93
CA PRO A 23 -21.65 7.42 -7.53
C PRO A 23 -20.43 7.19 -6.63
N VAL A 24 -20.36 6.00 -6.04
CA VAL A 24 -19.23 5.57 -5.22
C VAL A 24 -18.11 5.15 -6.18
N SER A 25 -16.93 5.76 -6.05
CA SER A 25 -15.76 5.40 -6.86
C SER A 25 -15.34 3.95 -6.62
N ARG A 26 -14.71 3.32 -7.61
CA ARG A 26 -14.19 1.95 -7.50
C ARG A 26 -13.21 1.80 -6.34
N SER A 27 -12.37 2.82 -6.11
CA SER A 27 -11.45 2.89 -4.97
C SER A 27 -12.17 2.97 -3.62
N ALA A 28 -13.24 3.78 -3.52
CA ALA A 28 -14.03 3.86 -2.29
C ALA A 28 -14.75 2.54 -1.96
N ARG A 29 -15.18 1.79 -2.98
CA ARG A 29 -15.75 0.43 -2.80
C ARG A 29 -14.70 -0.58 -2.35
N ALA A 30 -13.46 -0.44 -2.81
CA ALA A 30 -12.34 -1.31 -2.44
C ALA A 30 -11.81 -1.03 -1.01
N GLY A 31 -12.45 -0.16 -0.23
CA GLY A 31 -11.99 0.22 1.11
C GLY A 31 -10.75 1.12 1.09
N LEU A 32 -10.32 1.57 -0.09
CA LEU A 32 -9.13 2.39 -0.29
C LEU A 32 -9.43 3.87 -0.05
N GLN A 33 -9.99 4.18 1.12
CA GLN A 33 -10.09 5.53 1.64
C GLN A 33 -8.93 5.73 2.62
N LEU A 34 -7.86 6.38 2.16
CA LEU A 34 -6.74 6.79 3.02
C LEU A 34 -7.25 7.81 4.05
N ARG A 35 -7.44 7.39 5.31
CA ARG A 35 -7.65 8.30 6.45
C ARG A 35 -6.33 9.01 6.76
N ILE A 36 -6.01 10.04 5.99
CA ILE A 36 -4.86 10.89 6.27
C ILE A 36 -5.18 11.71 7.52
N GLN A 37 -4.36 11.54 8.57
CA GLN A 37 -4.46 12.25 9.85
C GLN A 37 -4.07 13.74 9.73
N ALA A 38 -3.38 14.12 8.66
CA ALA A 38 -3.18 15.50 8.27
C ALA A 38 -4.42 15.98 7.49
N ASN A 39 -5.04 17.08 7.92
CA ASN A 39 -6.25 17.70 7.36
C ASN A 39 -6.08 18.24 5.91
N GLY A 40 -5.48 17.47 4.99
CA GLY A 40 -5.21 17.81 3.61
C GLY A 40 -6.14 17.11 2.63
N ARG A 41 -6.43 17.77 1.51
CA ARG A 41 -7.16 17.15 0.39
C ARG A 41 -6.21 16.28 -0.43
N VAL A 42 -6.64 15.07 -0.75
CA VAL A 42 -5.87 14.09 -1.53
C VAL A 42 -6.54 13.91 -2.89
N GLY A 43 -5.74 13.88 -3.96
CA GLY A 43 -6.24 13.61 -5.31
C GLY A 43 -6.79 12.19 -5.45
N ALA A 44 -7.83 11.99 -6.26
CA ALA A 44 -8.46 10.69 -6.44
C ALA A 44 -7.49 9.60 -6.97
N THR A 45 -6.47 10.00 -7.73
CA THR A 45 -5.43 9.10 -8.29
C THR A 45 -4.41 8.64 -7.24
N ALA A 46 -4.23 9.37 -6.14
CA ALA A 46 -3.25 9.00 -5.12
C ALA A 46 -3.60 7.69 -4.43
N ALA A 47 -4.91 7.44 -4.22
CA ALA A 47 -5.39 6.16 -3.73
C ALA A 47 -4.99 5.03 -4.67
N VAL A 48 -5.27 5.17 -5.98
CA VAL A 48 -4.94 4.16 -7.00
C VAL A 48 -3.43 3.89 -7.05
N TYR A 49 -2.61 4.94 -7.05
CA TYR A 49 -1.15 4.81 -7.04
C TYR A 49 -0.65 4.08 -5.78
N SER A 50 -1.21 4.41 -4.61
CA SER A 50 -0.87 3.72 -3.37
C SER A 50 -1.24 2.24 -3.43
N ALA A 51 -2.44 1.90 -3.92
CA ALA A 51 -2.83 0.50 -4.08
C ALA A 51 -1.91 -0.28 -5.02
N ALA A 52 -1.48 0.32 -6.14
CA ALA A 52 -0.56 -0.32 -7.06
C ALA A 52 0.80 -0.64 -6.39
N ILE A 53 1.32 0.28 -5.58
CA ILE A 53 2.56 0.03 -4.81
C ILE A 53 2.35 -1.10 -3.81
N TRP A 54 1.24 -1.08 -3.06
CA TRP A 54 0.94 -2.14 -2.10
C TRP A 54 0.79 -3.50 -2.79
N GLU A 55 0.10 -3.56 -3.93
CA GLU A 55 -0.08 -4.78 -4.71
C GLU A 55 1.27 -5.34 -5.16
N TYR A 56 2.13 -4.49 -5.74
CA TYR A 56 3.47 -4.89 -6.16
C TYR A 56 4.30 -5.45 -5.00
N LEU A 57 4.39 -4.72 -3.88
CA LEU A 57 5.16 -5.17 -2.71
C LEU A 57 4.61 -6.47 -2.12
N THR A 58 3.29 -6.63 -2.06
CA THR A 58 2.68 -7.87 -1.57
C THR A 58 2.95 -9.04 -2.50
N ALA A 59 2.94 -8.83 -3.82
CA ALA A 59 3.24 -9.89 -4.79
C ALA A 59 4.68 -10.38 -4.66
N GLU A 60 5.64 -9.45 -4.58
CA GLU A 60 7.07 -9.75 -4.42
C GLU A 60 7.33 -10.60 -3.16
N VAL A 61 6.81 -10.16 -2.02
CA VAL A 61 6.95 -10.89 -0.75
C VAL A 61 6.32 -12.28 -0.84
N LEU A 62 5.16 -12.41 -1.51
CA LEU A 62 4.45 -13.69 -1.61
C LEU A 62 5.14 -14.66 -2.58
N GLU A 63 5.74 -14.16 -3.66
CA GLU A 63 6.54 -14.95 -4.60
C GLU A 63 7.77 -15.54 -3.91
N LEU A 64 8.55 -14.70 -3.22
CA LEU A 64 9.73 -15.14 -2.48
C LEU A 64 9.36 -16.08 -1.32
N ALA A 65 8.29 -15.78 -0.57
CA ALA A 65 7.80 -16.65 0.48
C ALA A 65 7.28 -17.99 -0.04
N GLY A 66 6.67 -18.01 -1.23
CA GLY A 66 6.25 -19.22 -1.93
C GLY A 66 7.43 -20.12 -2.26
N ASN A 67 8.54 -19.54 -2.73
CA ASN A 67 9.78 -20.27 -3.01
C ASN A 67 10.46 -20.80 -1.72
N ALA A 68 10.39 -20.07 -0.61
CA ALA A 68 10.91 -20.51 0.70
C ALA A 68 10.01 -21.56 1.41
N SER A 69 8.86 -21.91 0.82
CA SER A 69 7.87 -22.94 1.22
C SER A 69 7.23 -22.84 2.61
N LYS A 70 7.75 -22.01 3.54
CA LYS A 70 7.18 -21.73 4.89
C LYS A 70 7.89 -20.63 5.66
N ASP A 71 9.17 -20.36 5.39
CA ASP A 71 9.95 -19.41 6.17
C ASP A 71 9.91 -18.00 5.57
N LEU A 72 8.85 -17.25 5.90
CA LEU A 72 8.68 -15.85 5.48
C LEU A 72 9.88 -14.98 5.89
N GLN A 73 10.46 -15.24 7.07
CA GLN A 73 11.66 -14.55 7.52
C GLN A 73 12.87 -14.84 6.61
N LEU A 74 13.03 -16.08 6.15
CA LEU A 74 14.12 -16.44 5.25
C LEU A 74 13.95 -15.78 3.88
N ALA A 75 12.72 -15.72 3.37
CA ALA A 75 12.41 -15.01 2.13
C ALA A 75 12.74 -13.51 2.22
N ILE A 76 12.30 -12.84 3.29
CA ILE A 76 12.53 -11.39 3.45
C ILE A 76 13.98 -11.07 3.77
N ARG A 77 14.64 -11.83 4.66
CA ARG A 77 16.02 -11.58 5.07
C ARG A 77 17.06 -12.09 4.07
N GLY A 78 16.65 -12.97 3.15
CA GLY A 78 17.47 -13.46 2.05
C GLY A 78 17.46 -12.53 0.83
N ASP A 79 16.55 -11.56 0.79
CA ASP A 79 16.46 -10.54 -0.26
C ASP A 79 16.95 -9.18 0.27
N GLU A 80 17.88 -8.55 -0.44
CA GLU A 80 18.57 -7.34 0.02
C GLU A 80 17.65 -6.11 0.08
N GLU A 81 16.73 -5.99 -0.89
CA GLU A 81 15.80 -4.87 -0.98
C GLU A 81 14.74 -4.96 0.12
N LEU A 82 14.17 -6.15 0.32
CA LEU A 82 13.18 -6.41 1.36
C LEU A 82 13.79 -6.39 2.77
N ASP A 83 15.01 -6.87 2.98
CA ASP A 83 15.71 -6.75 4.27
C ASP A 83 15.91 -5.28 4.66
N THR A 84 16.26 -4.44 3.68
CA THR A 84 16.42 -3.00 3.86
C THR A 84 15.09 -2.31 4.14
N LEU A 85 14.04 -2.68 3.41
CA LEU A 85 12.70 -2.11 3.54
C LEU A 85 12.05 -2.49 4.88
N ILE A 86 12.20 -3.75 5.32
CA ILE A 86 11.52 -4.32 6.48
C ILE A 86 12.52 -4.49 7.63
N LYS A 87 12.80 -3.41 8.36
CA LYS A 87 13.65 -3.46 9.57
C LYS A 87 12.92 -3.90 10.86
N GLY A 88 11.65 -4.29 10.75
CA GLY A 88 10.80 -4.70 11.88
C GLY A 88 10.87 -6.19 12.22
N THR A 89 10.26 -6.58 13.34
CA THR A 89 10.16 -7.97 13.79
C THR A 89 9.00 -8.70 13.09
N ILE A 90 9.26 -9.91 12.60
CA ILE A 90 8.21 -10.82 12.10
C ILE A 90 7.89 -11.83 13.19
N ALA A 91 6.67 -11.78 13.70
CA ALA A 91 6.21 -12.71 14.73
C ALA A 91 6.23 -14.16 14.21
N GLY A 92 6.86 -15.07 14.95
CA GLY A 92 6.96 -16.48 14.57
C GLY A 92 7.91 -16.79 13.40
N GLY A 93 8.67 -15.80 12.91
CA GLY A 93 9.54 -15.98 11.74
C GLY A 93 10.90 -16.63 12.01
N GLY A 94 11.34 -16.75 13.26
CA GLY A 94 12.68 -17.25 13.59
C GLY A 94 13.80 -16.32 13.11
N VAL A 95 14.99 -16.87 12.84
CA VAL A 95 16.19 -16.13 12.40
C VAL A 95 16.92 -16.89 11.30
N ILE A 96 17.68 -16.18 10.45
CA ILE A 96 18.60 -16.84 9.52
C ILE A 96 19.66 -17.61 10.33
N PRO A 97 19.85 -18.91 10.08
CA PRO A 97 20.90 -19.69 10.74
C PRO A 97 22.28 -19.07 10.50
N HIS A 98 22.96 -18.65 11.56
CA HIS A 98 24.30 -18.08 11.48
C HIS A 98 25.12 -18.44 12.72
N ILE A 99 26.30 -19.02 12.52
CA ILE A 99 27.25 -19.33 13.59
C ILE A 99 28.53 -18.56 13.32
N HIS A 100 28.94 -17.71 14.27
CA HIS A 100 30.17 -16.95 14.15
C HIS A 100 31.38 -17.89 14.10
N LYS A 101 32.35 -17.61 13.23
CA LYS A 101 33.51 -18.51 12.97
C LYS A 101 34.31 -18.85 14.23
N SER A 102 34.35 -17.96 15.22
CA SER A 102 35.01 -18.20 16.50
C SER A 102 34.37 -19.29 17.35
N LEU A 103 33.11 -19.63 17.08
CA LEU A 103 32.31 -20.61 17.83
C LEU A 103 32.30 -21.99 17.14
N ILE A 104 32.88 -22.11 15.94
CA ILE A 104 33.01 -23.40 15.27
C ILE A 104 34.19 -24.13 15.91
N ASN A 105 33.91 -25.25 16.58
CA ASN A 105 34.96 -26.13 17.09
C ASN A 105 35.84 -26.57 15.92
N LYS A 106 37.15 -26.29 16.00
CA LYS A 106 38.14 -26.91 15.12
C LYS A 106 38.20 -28.38 15.51
N SER A 107 37.47 -29.24 14.81
CA SER A 107 37.80 -30.67 14.83
C SER A 107 39.23 -30.78 14.30
N SER A 108 40.13 -31.30 15.14
CA SER A 108 41.36 -31.90 14.64
C SER A 108 40.94 -32.98 13.65
N LYS A 109 41.35 -32.81 12.38
CA LYS A 109 41.31 -33.90 11.40
C LYS A 109 42.14 -35.04 11.98
N GLU A 110 41.51 -36.15 12.35
CA GLU A 110 42.12 -37.47 12.25
C GLU A 110 42.09 -37.92 10.78
#